data_AF-A0A8T0EPL8-F1
#
_entry.id   AF-A0A8T0EPL8-F1
#
_cell.length_a   1.000
_cell.length_b   1.000
_cell.length_c   1.000
_cell.angle_alpha   90.00
_cell.angle_beta   90.00
_cell.angle_gamma   90.00
#
_symmetry.space_group_name_H-M   'P 1'
#
loop_
_entity.id
_entity.type
_entity.pdbx_description
1 polymer ?
#
loop_
_entity_poly.entity_id
_entity_poly.type
_entity_poly.pdbx_seq_one_letter_code
_entity_poly.pdbx_strand_id
1 'polypeptide(L)'
;MKTFTHAGPYYVGIVLGYLMIKYNDVRIPWWVNLCGWCSSTILCLSSVYGAYRWNIGEPHGPLLTVIYAGLHRTTFTIGIAWVTFACVTGYGGAVNKILSWSVLTPISRLTFMIYLLHSLVIWVRMGSLKERVYFNHYNMLYEYVGNIVTTVILTVPFYLLLEAPLSNLERLAFSRVRLPKDESPEGKQNEQLPDNVIETGHSNGMSRSNGISHGKPEIAPTANVELMGVKSFDLVQNEVSLFGSKNLNGR
;
A
#
# COMPACT_ATOMS: atom_id res chain seq x y z
N MET A 1 11.95 5.78 -28.39
CA MET A 1 11.77 4.31 -28.23
C MET A 1 10.42 3.92 -28.84
N LYS A 2 10.21 2.67 -29.26
CA LYS A 2 8.88 2.21 -29.75
C LYS A 2 7.97 1.91 -28.54
N THR A 3 6.78 2.49 -28.50
CA THR A 3 5.87 2.47 -27.34
C THR A 3 5.15 1.13 -27.12
N PHE A 4 5.00 0.32 -28.17
CA PHE A 4 4.21 -0.92 -28.15
C PHE A 4 4.73 -2.01 -27.20
N THR A 5 6.02 -2.00 -26.85
CA THR A 5 6.69 -3.00 -25.98
C THR A 5 6.18 -2.99 -24.53
N HIS A 6 5.29 -2.08 -24.15
CA HIS A 6 4.72 -2.01 -22.79
C HIS A 6 3.21 -2.29 -22.73
N ALA A 7 2.55 -2.54 -23.87
CA ALA A 7 1.11 -2.80 -23.91
C ALA A 7 0.69 -4.04 -23.09
N GLY A 8 1.48 -5.13 -23.13
CA GLY A 8 1.19 -6.37 -22.40
C GLY A 8 0.97 -6.18 -20.89
N PRO A 9 1.93 -5.61 -20.14
CA PRO A 9 1.74 -5.28 -18.73
C PRO A 9 0.51 -4.41 -18.42
N TYR A 10 0.18 -3.43 -19.28
CA TYR A 10 -1.04 -2.63 -19.11
C TYR A 10 -2.31 -3.46 -19.24
N TYR A 11 -2.41 -4.34 -20.25
CA TYR A 11 -3.57 -5.23 -20.38
C TYR A 11 -3.71 -6.20 -19.20
N VAL A 12 -2.61 -6.75 -18.69
CA VAL A 12 -2.63 -7.61 -17.48
C VAL A 12 -3.16 -6.83 -16.27
N GLY A 13 -2.73 -5.58 -16.08
CA GLY A 13 -3.24 -4.71 -15.01
C GLY A 13 -4.73 -4.36 -15.14
N ILE A 14 -5.20 -4.08 -16.35
CA ILE A 14 -6.62 -3.81 -16.63
C ILE A 14 -7.49 -5.05 -16.36
N VAL A 15 -7.05 -6.23 -16.81
CA VAL A 15 -7.74 -7.51 -16.57
C VAL A 15 -7.78 -7.83 -15.07
N LEU A 16 -6.68 -7.62 -14.34
CA LEU A 16 -6.63 -7.77 -12.89
C LEU A 16 -7.64 -6.85 -12.17
N GLY A 17 -7.67 -5.57 -12.53
CA GLY A 17 -8.62 -4.61 -11.94
C GLY A 17 -10.08 -4.98 -12.19
N TYR A 18 -10.40 -5.45 -13.41
CA TYR A 18 -11.73 -5.98 -13.72
C TYR A 18 -12.07 -7.25 -12.92
N LEU A 19 -11.10 -8.15 -12.73
CA LEU A 19 -11.26 -9.35 -11.89
C LEU A 19 -11.54 -8.97 -10.43
N MET A 20 -10.80 -8.01 -9.86
CA MET A 20 -11.00 -7.55 -8.48
C MET A 20 -12.41 -7.00 -8.25
N ILE A 21 -12.94 -6.20 -9.17
CA ILE A 21 -14.32 -5.66 -9.08
C ILE A 21 -15.37 -6.78 -9.20
N LYS A 22 -15.12 -7.79 -10.05
CA LYS A 22 -16.08 -8.86 -10.36
C LYS A 22 -16.11 -10.02 -9.36
N TYR A 23 -15.01 -10.28 -8.67
CA TYR A 23 -14.79 -11.49 -7.87
C TYR A 23 -14.45 -11.17 -6.39
N ASN A 24 -15.14 -10.19 -5.82
CA ASN A 24 -14.87 -9.65 -4.48
C ASN A 24 -15.12 -10.65 -3.32
N ASP A 25 -15.99 -11.65 -3.48
CA ASP A 25 -16.25 -12.72 -2.49
C ASP A 25 -16.12 -14.12 -3.14
N VAL A 26 -14.94 -14.41 -3.70
CA VAL A 26 -14.60 -15.77 -4.17
C VAL A 26 -13.82 -16.51 -3.11
N ARG A 27 -14.41 -17.58 -2.57
CA ARG A 27 -13.74 -18.49 -1.64
C ARG A 27 -12.78 -19.42 -2.39
N ILE A 28 -11.49 -19.06 -2.43
CA ILE A 28 -10.44 -19.83 -3.10
C ILE A 28 -10.09 -21.06 -2.24
N PRO A 29 -10.15 -22.31 -2.78
CA PRO A 29 -9.71 -23.48 -2.06
C PRO A 29 -8.18 -23.48 -1.92
N TRP A 30 -7.67 -23.94 -0.77
CA TRP A 30 -6.26 -23.77 -0.40
C TRP A 30 -5.25 -24.34 -1.42
N TRP A 31 -5.60 -25.45 -2.07
CA TRP A 31 -4.82 -26.03 -3.17
C TRP A 31 -4.59 -25.05 -4.33
N VAL A 32 -5.63 -24.33 -4.76
CA VAL A 32 -5.55 -23.35 -5.86
C VAL A 32 -4.72 -22.14 -5.44
N ASN A 33 -4.85 -21.69 -4.19
CA ASN A 33 -3.97 -20.66 -3.64
C ASN A 33 -2.50 -21.10 -3.69
N LEU A 34 -2.18 -22.31 -3.21
CA LEU A 34 -0.81 -22.86 -3.21
C LEU A 34 -0.25 -23.02 -4.64
N CYS A 35 -1.01 -23.61 -5.56
CA CYS A 35 -0.61 -23.72 -6.97
C CYS A 35 -0.36 -22.35 -7.62
N GLY A 36 -1.18 -21.36 -7.28
CA GLY A 36 -1.00 -19.97 -7.73
C GLY A 36 0.26 -19.31 -7.15
N TRP A 37 0.56 -19.52 -5.86
CA TRP A 37 1.81 -19.06 -5.25
C TRP A 37 3.04 -19.71 -5.90
N CYS A 38 3.05 -21.04 -6.09
CA CYS A 38 4.11 -21.73 -6.80
C CYS A 38 4.28 -21.22 -8.24
N SER A 39 3.18 -21.07 -8.98
CA SER A 39 3.17 -20.53 -10.34
C SER A 39 3.74 -19.10 -10.39
N SER A 40 3.24 -18.19 -9.55
CA SER A 40 3.73 -16.81 -9.44
C SER A 40 5.23 -16.76 -9.15
N THR A 41 5.71 -17.55 -8.17
CA THR A 41 7.15 -17.64 -7.84
C THR A 41 7.96 -18.15 -9.04
N ILE A 42 7.51 -19.19 -9.74
CA ILE A 42 8.18 -19.74 -10.92
C ILE A 42 8.24 -18.71 -12.06
N LEU A 43 7.14 -18.01 -12.35
CA LEU A 43 7.06 -16.98 -13.40
C LEU A 43 8.00 -15.81 -13.09
N CYS A 44 7.99 -15.32 -11.84
CA CYS A 44 8.89 -14.26 -11.38
C CYS A 44 10.36 -14.69 -11.45
N LEU A 45 10.74 -15.85 -10.90
CA LEU A 45 12.12 -16.35 -10.96
C LEU A 45 12.58 -16.60 -12.41
N SER A 46 11.72 -17.17 -13.26
CA SER A 46 12.02 -17.38 -14.69
C SER A 46 12.28 -16.06 -15.43
N SER A 47 11.56 -14.99 -15.07
CA SER A 47 11.79 -13.66 -15.68
C SER A 47 13.11 -13.01 -15.26
N VAL A 48 13.65 -13.38 -14.09
CA VAL A 48 14.95 -12.89 -13.59
C VAL A 48 16.10 -13.75 -14.12
N TYR A 49 16.03 -15.08 -13.98
CA TYR A 49 17.10 -15.98 -14.42
C TYR A 49 17.29 -16.03 -15.94
N GLY A 50 16.26 -15.68 -16.74
CA GLY A 50 16.44 -15.51 -18.18
C GLY A 50 17.45 -14.41 -18.54
N ALA A 51 17.54 -13.34 -17.75
CA ALA A 51 18.51 -12.26 -17.96
C ALA A 51 19.94 -12.70 -17.62
N TYR A 52 20.12 -13.62 -16.66
CA TYR A 52 21.41 -14.21 -16.36
C TYR A 52 21.96 -15.00 -17.56
N ARG A 53 21.13 -15.83 -18.22
CA ARG A 53 21.52 -16.57 -19.44
C ARG A 53 21.85 -15.67 -20.63
N TRP A 54 21.25 -14.48 -20.70
CA TRP A 54 21.60 -13.46 -21.69
C TRP A 54 22.99 -12.87 -21.43
N ASN A 55 23.31 -12.59 -20.16
CA ASN A 55 24.53 -11.88 -19.77
C ASN A 55 25.83 -12.71 -19.87
N ILE A 56 25.72 -14.02 -20.14
CA ILE A 56 26.86 -14.92 -20.37
C ILE A 56 27.34 -14.91 -21.83
N GLY A 57 26.54 -14.39 -22.77
CA GLY A 57 26.93 -14.22 -24.17
C GLY A 57 26.89 -15.49 -25.03
N GLU A 58 26.24 -16.57 -24.57
CA GLU A 58 26.00 -17.75 -25.41
C GLU A 58 25.15 -17.39 -26.66
N PRO A 59 25.43 -17.99 -27.83
CA PRO A 59 24.68 -17.75 -29.07
C PRO A 59 23.31 -18.44 -29.06
N HIS A 60 22.35 -17.87 -28.30
CA HIS A 60 20.98 -18.36 -28.24
C HIS A 60 20.24 -18.21 -29.57
N GLY A 61 19.46 -19.22 -29.95
CA GLY A 61 18.67 -19.20 -31.19
C GLY A 61 17.74 -17.97 -31.27
N PRO A 62 17.66 -17.28 -32.43
CA PRO A 62 17.03 -15.96 -32.53
C PRO A 62 15.53 -15.95 -32.15
N LEU A 63 14.83 -17.08 -32.33
CA LEU A 63 13.45 -17.26 -31.89
C LEU A 63 13.31 -17.12 -30.36
N LEU A 64 14.14 -17.83 -29.59
CA LEU A 64 14.09 -17.81 -28.13
C LEU A 64 14.45 -16.41 -27.59
N THR A 65 15.45 -15.77 -28.22
CA THR A 65 15.84 -14.38 -28.00
C THR A 65 14.68 -13.40 -28.13
N VAL A 66 13.94 -13.44 -29.25
CA VAL A 66 12.80 -12.53 -29.49
C VAL A 66 11.63 -12.81 -28.55
N ILE A 67 11.31 -14.09 -28.32
CA ILE A 67 10.26 -14.51 -27.39
C ILE A 67 10.56 -14.02 -25.97
N TYR A 68 11.78 -14.22 -25.47
CA TYR A 68 12.18 -13.75 -24.15
C TYR A 68 12.18 -12.21 -24.04
N ALA A 69 12.76 -11.52 -25.02
CA ALA A 69 12.80 -10.06 -25.06
C ALA A 69 11.39 -9.42 -25.02
N GLY A 70 10.40 -10.05 -25.66
CA GLY A 70 9.00 -9.62 -25.58
C GLY A 70 8.29 -10.02 -24.29
N LEU A 71 8.41 -11.28 -23.86
CA LEU A 71 7.52 -11.88 -22.85
C LEU A 71 8.03 -11.86 -21.40
N HIS A 72 9.32 -11.61 -21.13
CA HIS A 72 9.84 -11.62 -19.76
C HIS A 72 9.08 -10.63 -18.85
N ARG A 73 8.78 -9.43 -19.36
CA ARG A 73 8.10 -8.37 -18.60
C ARG A 73 6.60 -8.66 -18.40
N THR A 74 5.90 -9.23 -19.40
CA THR A 74 4.51 -9.69 -19.18
C THR A 74 4.44 -10.81 -18.17
N THR A 75 5.37 -11.77 -18.25
CA THR A 75 5.45 -12.92 -17.33
C THR A 75 5.65 -12.46 -15.88
N PHE A 76 6.55 -11.49 -15.66
CA PHE A 76 6.75 -10.87 -14.36
C PHE A 76 5.49 -10.13 -13.85
N THR A 77 4.81 -9.36 -14.71
CA THR A 77 3.55 -8.68 -14.34
C THR A 77 2.42 -9.67 -14.02
N ILE A 78 2.33 -10.82 -14.71
CA ILE A 78 1.35 -11.88 -14.40
C ILE A 78 1.66 -12.51 -13.02
N GLY A 79 2.93 -12.75 -12.72
CA GLY A 79 3.35 -13.22 -11.39
C GLY A 79 2.94 -12.26 -10.27
N ILE A 80 3.21 -10.95 -10.44
CA ILE A 80 2.78 -9.91 -9.51
C ILE A 80 1.25 -9.82 -9.43
N ALA A 81 0.53 -9.89 -10.55
CA ALA A 81 -0.93 -9.80 -10.58
C ALA A 81 -1.60 -10.88 -9.72
N TRP A 82 -1.07 -12.10 -9.70
CA TRP A 82 -1.54 -13.15 -8.78
C TRP A 82 -1.31 -12.79 -7.31
N VAL A 83 -0.13 -12.24 -6.96
CA VAL A 83 0.18 -11.82 -5.58
C VAL A 83 -0.77 -10.71 -5.14
N THR A 84 -1.02 -9.71 -5.98
CA THR A 84 -1.98 -8.63 -5.70
C THR A 84 -3.39 -9.18 -5.51
N PHE A 85 -3.85 -10.07 -6.39
CA PHE A 85 -5.16 -10.73 -6.27
C PHE A 85 -5.29 -11.50 -4.95
N ALA A 86 -4.30 -12.36 -4.62
CA ALA A 86 -4.30 -13.14 -3.39
C ALA A 86 -4.31 -12.27 -2.12
N CYS A 87 -3.60 -11.13 -2.10
CA CYS A 87 -3.68 -10.18 -1.00
C CYS A 87 -5.06 -9.54 -0.86
N VAL A 88 -5.67 -9.09 -1.97
CA VAL A 88 -7.01 -8.45 -1.98
C VAL A 88 -8.10 -9.42 -1.49
N THR A 89 -8.10 -10.66 -1.97
CA THR A 89 -9.06 -11.70 -1.53
C THR A 89 -8.71 -12.30 -0.15
N GLY A 90 -7.83 -11.69 0.63
CA GLY A 90 -7.44 -12.11 1.99
C GLY A 90 -6.56 -13.38 2.08
N TYR A 91 -6.49 -14.18 1.02
CA TYR A 91 -5.73 -15.44 0.94
C TYR A 91 -4.20 -15.26 0.91
N GLY A 92 -3.69 -14.02 0.92
CA GLY A 92 -2.27 -13.68 0.89
C GLY A 92 -1.50 -13.86 2.20
N GLY A 93 -2.18 -14.23 3.30
CA GLY A 93 -1.55 -14.71 4.54
C GLY A 93 -0.42 -13.82 5.07
N ALA A 94 0.81 -14.35 5.10
CA ALA A 94 1.99 -13.61 5.57
C ALA A 94 2.35 -12.41 4.70
N VAL A 95 2.19 -12.50 3.37
CA VAL A 95 2.49 -11.39 2.45
C VAL A 95 1.49 -10.26 2.64
N ASN A 96 0.22 -10.57 2.89
CA ASN A 96 -0.79 -9.56 3.22
C ASN A 96 -0.46 -8.81 4.53
N LYS A 97 0.03 -9.53 5.56
CA LYS A 97 0.49 -8.90 6.82
C LYS A 97 1.68 -7.94 6.61
N ILE A 98 2.60 -8.27 5.71
CA ILE A 98 3.71 -7.39 5.34
C ILE A 98 3.18 -6.17 4.58
N LEU A 99 2.36 -6.37 3.54
CA LEU A 99 1.82 -5.28 2.72
C LEU A 99 0.89 -4.32 3.50
N SER A 100 0.16 -4.83 4.48
CA SER A 100 -0.71 -4.04 5.36
C SER A 100 0.04 -3.31 6.48
N TRP A 101 1.37 -3.43 6.58
CA TRP A 101 2.13 -2.81 7.66
C TRP A 101 2.32 -1.31 7.41
N SER A 102 1.88 -0.47 8.37
CA SER A 102 1.96 1.00 8.29
C SER A 102 3.36 1.57 8.05
N VAL A 103 4.41 0.80 8.33
CA VAL A 103 5.82 1.14 8.03
C VAL A 103 6.08 1.22 6.52
N LEU A 104 5.32 0.52 5.68
CA LEU A 104 5.49 0.59 4.23
C LEU A 104 5.01 1.91 3.61
N THR A 105 4.07 2.61 4.25
CA THR A 105 3.57 3.90 3.76
C THR A 105 4.69 4.93 3.61
N PRO A 106 5.50 5.27 4.64
CA PRO A 106 6.67 6.15 4.47
C PRO A 106 7.78 5.51 3.64
N ILE A 107 8.03 4.18 3.75
CA ILE A 107 9.12 3.56 2.98
C ILE A 107 8.89 3.67 1.46
N SER A 108 7.63 3.57 1.00
CA SER A 108 7.28 3.72 -0.41
C SER A 108 7.60 5.11 -0.95
N ARG A 109 7.33 6.15 -0.15
CA ARG A 109 7.62 7.56 -0.48
C ARG A 109 9.13 7.81 -0.52
N LEU A 110 9.88 7.28 0.45
CA LEU A 110 11.34 7.36 0.47
C LEU A 110 11.94 6.65 -0.76
N THR A 111 11.53 5.41 -1.06
CA THR A 111 11.99 4.66 -2.23
C THR A 111 11.67 5.37 -3.55
N PHE A 112 10.52 6.02 -3.66
CA PHE A 112 10.16 6.83 -4.82
C PHE A 112 11.12 8.01 -5.02
N MET A 113 11.49 8.74 -3.95
CA MET A 113 12.49 9.82 -4.06
C MET A 113 13.89 9.29 -4.39
N ILE A 114 14.28 8.13 -3.83
CA ILE A 114 15.55 7.46 -4.20
C ILE A 114 15.56 7.16 -5.70
N TYR A 115 14.48 6.60 -6.26
CA TYR A 115 14.40 6.24 -7.68
C TYR A 115 14.51 7.46 -8.62
N LEU A 116 13.85 8.57 -8.28
CA LEU A 116 13.94 9.81 -9.05
C LEU A 116 15.37 10.38 -9.03
N LEU A 117 15.98 10.47 -7.85
CA LEU A 117 17.34 11.01 -7.71
C LEU A 117 18.41 10.07 -8.28
N HIS A 118 18.22 8.76 -8.21
CA HIS A 118 19.12 7.79 -8.83
C HIS A 118 19.25 8.03 -10.34
N SER A 119 18.10 8.24 -10.99
CA SER A 119 18.03 8.54 -12.42
C SER A 119 18.78 9.84 -12.76
N LEU A 120 18.64 10.87 -11.93
CA LEU A 120 19.32 12.16 -12.09
C LEU A 120 20.83 12.04 -11.85
N VAL A 121 21.27 11.33 -10.80
CA VAL A 121 22.68 11.07 -10.49
C VAL A 121 23.36 10.32 -11.65
N ILE A 122 22.72 9.30 -12.23
CA ILE A 122 23.22 8.60 -13.41
C ILE A 122 23.34 9.55 -14.61
N TRP A 123 22.35 10.41 -14.87
CA TRP A 123 22.42 11.39 -15.96
C TRP A 123 23.60 12.37 -15.78
N VAL A 124 23.81 12.90 -14.57
CA VAL A 124 24.94 13.78 -14.25
C VAL A 124 26.27 13.04 -14.37
N ARG A 125 26.36 11.77 -13.92
CA ARG A 125 27.54 10.92 -14.10
C ARG A 125 27.87 10.74 -15.57
N MET A 126 26.90 10.30 -16.38
CA MET A 126 27.06 10.09 -17.82
C MET A 126 27.45 11.37 -18.57
N GLY A 127 26.89 12.53 -18.22
CA GLY A 127 27.28 13.82 -18.78
C GLY A 127 28.67 14.32 -18.34
N SER A 128 29.21 13.77 -17.25
CA SER A 128 30.54 14.11 -16.71
C SER A 128 31.66 13.19 -17.21
N LEU A 129 31.34 12.02 -17.76
CA LEU A 129 32.31 11.06 -18.29
C LEU A 129 32.94 11.58 -19.59
N LYS A 130 34.18 12.06 -19.49
CA LYS A 130 35.00 12.53 -20.62
C LYS A 130 36.03 11.49 -21.12
N GLU A 131 36.19 10.39 -20.39
CA GLU A 131 37.14 9.30 -20.68
C GLU A 131 36.40 7.96 -20.86
N ARG A 132 37.01 7.03 -21.61
CA ARG A 132 36.53 5.65 -21.71
C ARG A 132 36.85 4.88 -20.43
N VAL A 133 35.85 4.69 -19.58
CA VAL A 133 35.94 3.86 -18.38
C VAL A 133 36.37 2.43 -18.76
N TYR A 134 37.47 1.95 -18.18
CA TYR A 134 37.96 0.58 -18.42
C TYR A 134 37.00 -0.45 -17.81
N PHE A 135 36.54 -1.40 -18.64
CA PHE A 135 35.67 -2.51 -18.25
C PHE A 135 36.44 -3.55 -17.41
N ASN A 136 36.50 -3.31 -16.11
CA ASN A 136 36.98 -4.25 -15.09
C ASN A 136 35.89 -4.40 -14.02
N HIS A 137 35.61 -5.63 -13.58
CA HIS A 137 34.61 -5.92 -12.54
C HIS A 137 34.83 -5.12 -11.26
N TYR A 138 36.09 -4.89 -10.85
CA TYR A 138 36.40 -4.06 -9.68
C TYR A 138 35.92 -2.61 -9.86
N ASN A 139 36.21 -2.01 -11.03
CA ASN A 139 35.85 -0.64 -11.36
C ASN A 139 34.32 -0.48 -11.50
N MET A 140 33.66 -1.47 -12.11
CA MET A 140 32.19 -1.52 -12.23
C MET A 140 31.50 -1.63 -10.87
N LEU A 141 32.03 -2.43 -9.95
CA LEU A 141 31.53 -2.53 -8.57
C LEU A 141 31.73 -1.21 -7.80
N TYR A 142 32.90 -0.57 -7.94
CA TYR A 142 33.20 0.71 -7.30
C TYR A 142 32.27 1.82 -7.79
N GLU A 143 32.07 1.95 -9.11
CA GLU A 143 31.06 2.85 -9.71
C GLU A 143 29.66 2.56 -9.16
N TYR A 144 29.23 1.29 -9.14
CA TYR A 144 27.88 0.93 -8.69
C TYR A 144 27.64 1.30 -7.21
N VAL A 145 28.57 0.95 -6.32
CA VAL A 145 28.49 1.29 -4.89
C VAL A 145 28.54 2.81 -4.70
N GLY A 146 29.45 3.51 -5.39
CA GLY A 146 29.55 4.97 -5.34
C GLY A 146 28.26 5.67 -5.74
N ASN A 147 27.69 5.31 -6.90
CA ASN A 147 26.44 5.90 -7.37
C ASN A 147 25.25 5.62 -6.42
N ILE A 148 25.16 4.44 -5.79
CA ILE A 148 24.16 4.15 -4.76
C ILE A 148 24.37 5.03 -3.51
N VAL A 149 25.58 5.06 -2.97
CA VAL A 149 25.89 5.84 -1.75
C VAL A 149 25.63 7.33 -1.95
N THR A 150 26.06 7.90 -3.08
CA THR A 150 25.76 9.29 -3.45
C THR A 150 24.25 9.52 -3.61
N THR A 151 23.52 8.60 -4.23
CA THR A 151 22.05 8.71 -4.37
C THR A 151 21.37 8.75 -3.00
N VAL A 152 21.72 7.82 -2.08
CA VAL A 152 21.09 7.73 -0.76
C VAL A 152 21.39 8.97 0.09
N ILE A 153 22.65 9.41 0.12
CA ILE A 153 23.06 10.64 0.84
C ILE A 153 22.33 11.86 0.30
N LEU A 154 22.20 12.00 -1.01
CA LEU A 154 21.48 13.12 -1.63
C LEU A 154 19.97 13.06 -1.39
N THR A 155 19.39 11.85 -1.27
CA THR A 155 17.94 11.68 -1.12
C THR A 155 17.41 12.10 0.24
N VAL A 156 18.12 11.82 1.34
CA VAL A 156 17.63 12.16 2.69
C VAL A 156 17.27 13.65 2.86
N PRO A 157 18.14 14.63 2.54
CA PRO A 157 17.78 16.04 2.63
C PRO A 157 16.73 16.45 1.59
N PHE A 158 16.75 15.88 0.38
CA PHE A 158 15.75 16.19 -0.66
C PHE A 158 14.34 15.69 -0.27
N TYR A 159 14.25 14.52 0.35
CA TYR A 159 13.02 13.95 0.88
C TYR A 159 12.44 14.83 1.99
N LEU A 160 13.25 15.28 2.95
CA LEU A 160 12.81 16.24 3.98
C LEU A 160 12.36 17.58 3.39
N LEU A 161 13.11 18.12 2.41
CA LEU A 161 12.81 19.40 1.76
C LEU A 161 11.61 19.36 0.80
N LEU A 162 11.24 18.18 0.27
CA LEU A 162 10.08 18.02 -0.61
C LEU A 162 8.85 17.48 0.11
N GLU A 163 8.97 16.47 0.98
CA GLU A 163 7.80 15.89 1.66
C GLU A 163 7.15 16.88 2.62
N ALA A 164 7.91 17.74 3.30
CA ALA A 164 7.35 18.77 4.18
C ALA A 164 6.44 19.78 3.43
N PRO A 165 6.87 20.47 2.36
CA PRO A 165 5.97 21.34 1.59
C PRO A 165 4.91 20.57 0.81
N LEU A 166 5.20 19.37 0.27
CA LEU A 166 4.19 18.57 -0.43
C LEU A 166 3.07 18.11 0.50
N SER A 167 3.38 17.65 1.72
CA SER A 167 2.37 17.26 2.71
C SER A 167 1.52 18.44 3.17
N ASN A 168 2.12 19.63 3.28
CA ASN A 168 1.37 20.86 3.57
C ASN A 168 0.51 21.31 2.38
N LEU A 169 0.99 21.17 1.14
CA LEU A 169 0.24 21.47 -0.07
C LEU A 169 -0.92 20.48 -0.29
N GLU A 170 -0.70 19.19 -0.06
CA GLU A 170 -1.72 18.13 -0.03
C GLU A 170 -2.84 18.50 0.96
N ARG A 171 -2.47 18.85 2.20
CA ARG A 171 -3.42 19.30 3.21
C ARG A 171 -4.18 20.56 2.77
N LEU A 172 -3.52 21.56 2.19
CA LEU A 172 -4.18 22.79 1.73
C LEU A 172 -5.10 22.58 0.51
N ALA A 173 -4.73 21.69 -0.41
CA ALA A 173 -5.55 21.34 -1.56
C ALA A 173 -6.80 20.54 -1.15
N PHE A 174 -6.63 19.45 -0.39
CA PHE A 174 -7.75 18.59 0.01
C PHE A 174 -8.59 19.16 1.16
N SER A 175 -8.08 20.12 1.96
CA SER A 175 -8.92 20.85 2.93
C SER A 175 -9.96 21.75 2.27
N ARG A 176 -9.83 22.10 0.98
CA ARG A 176 -10.92 22.74 0.22
C ARG A 176 -11.99 21.77 -0.28
N VAL A 177 -11.72 20.46 -0.26
CA VAL A 177 -12.64 19.41 -0.73
C VAL A 177 -13.42 18.80 0.44
N ARG A 178 -12.87 18.85 1.66
CA ARG A 178 -13.67 18.67 2.88
C ARG A 178 -14.59 19.88 3.06
N LEU A 179 -15.86 19.71 2.67
CA LEU A 179 -16.95 20.58 3.12
C LEU A 179 -16.93 20.68 4.66
N PRO A 180 -17.45 21.79 5.24
CA PRO A 180 -17.70 21.85 6.67
C PRO A 180 -18.50 20.62 7.11
N LYS A 181 -18.05 19.96 8.18
CA LYS A 181 -18.90 19.00 8.88
C LYS A 181 -19.96 19.84 9.60
N ASP A 182 -21.21 19.78 9.14
CA ASP A 182 -22.30 20.55 9.74
C ASP A 182 -22.38 20.30 11.26
N GLU A 183 -22.14 21.36 12.02
CA GLU A 183 -22.49 21.42 13.44
C GLU A 183 -24.00 21.64 13.54
N SER A 184 -24.75 20.54 13.39
CA SER A 184 -26.20 20.53 13.56
C SER A 184 -26.55 21.09 14.95
N PRO A 185 -27.43 22.11 15.04
CA PRO A 185 -27.57 22.90 16.27
C PRO A 185 -28.44 22.21 17.32
N GLU A 186 -27.91 22.04 18.54
CA GLU A 186 -28.75 21.92 19.74
C GLU A 186 -29.00 23.32 20.31
N GLY A 187 -30.27 23.73 20.31
CA GLY A 187 -30.70 25.06 20.72
C GLY A 187 -30.72 25.26 22.24
N LYS A 188 -30.76 26.53 22.65
CA LYS A 188 -31.01 26.92 24.05
C LYS A 188 -32.50 27.13 24.31
N GLN A 189 -32.84 27.14 25.61
CA GLN A 189 -34.12 27.55 26.22
C GLN A 189 -35.30 26.57 26.10
N ASN A 190 -35.63 26.00 27.26
CA ASN A 190 -36.94 26.23 27.89
C ASN A 190 -36.71 26.47 29.39
N GLU A 191 -37.69 27.06 30.07
CA GLU A 191 -37.52 27.73 31.37
C GLU A 191 -38.60 27.26 32.36
N GLN A 192 -38.24 27.08 33.65
CA GLN A 192 -39.02 27.41 34.87
C GLN A 192 -40.53 26.98 35.01
N LEU A 193 -41.07 26.48 36.14
CA LEU A 193 -40.60 26.23 37.52
C LEU A 193 -41.06 24.81 38.04
N PRO A 194 -41.61 24.59 39.26
CA PRO A 194 -40.89 23.79 40.26
C PRO A 194 -41.67 22.57 40.82
N ASP A 195 -41.00 21.75 41.64
CA ASP A 195 -41.64 21.05 42.76
C ASP A 195 -40.63 20.71 43.87
N ASN A 196 -41.11 20.71 45.12
CA ASN A 196 -40.42 20.36 46.37
C ASN A 196 -41.51 20.09 47.44
N VAL A 197 -41.17 19.56 48.64
CA VAL A 197 -42.11 19.11 49.72
C VAL A 197 -42.69 17.71 49.37
N ILE A 198 -42.61 16.62 50.17
CA ILE A 198 -42.10 16.33 51.55
C ILE A 198 -41.76 14.79 51.62
N GLU A 199 -41.29 14.07 52.66
CA GLU A 199 -41.08 14.33 54.11
C GLU A 199 -39.84 13.63 54.73
N THR A 200 -39.91 12.33 55.09
CA THR A 200 -39.10 11.69 56.17
C THR A 200 -38.87 10.17 55.95
N GLY A 201 -38.11 9.46 56.83
CA GLY A 201 -37.86 8.01 56.66
C GLY A 201 -37.32 7.15 57.84
N HIS A 202 -36.25 7.56 58.55
CA HIS A 202 -35.74 6.97 59.81
C HIS A 202 -35.01 5.57 59.82
N SER A 203 -34.04 5.41 60.74
CA SER A 203 -33.58 4.19 61.45
C SER A 203 -32.71 3.05 60.80
N ASN A 204 -31.44 2.98 61.27
CA ASN A 204 -30.69 1.81 61.81
C ASN A 204 -30.32 0.56 60.96
N GLY A 205 -29.14 -0.04 61.24
CA GLY A 205 -28.75 -1.36 60.67
C GLY A 205 -27.27 -1.82 60.82
N MET A 206 -26.72 -1.90 62.03
CA MET A 206 -25.34 -2.35 62.30
C MET A 206 -25.11 -3.86 62.10
N SER A 207 -24.10 -4.28 61.31
CA SER A 207 -23.38 -5.56 61.52
C SER A 207 -22.01 -5.63 60.80
N ARG A 208 -21.23 -6.70 61.07
CA ARG A 208 -19.80 -6.89 60.74
C ARG A 208 -19.58 -8.12 59.85
N SER A 209 -18.55 -8.13 59.00
CA SER A 209 -17.44 -9.13 59.04
C SER A 209 -16.45 -9.01 57.86
N ASN A 210 -15.23 -9.51 58.07
CA ASN A 210 -14.09 -9.49 57.16
C ASN A 210 -14.22 -10.48 55.97
N GLY A 211 -13.49 -10.21 54.88
CA GLY A 211 -13.22 -11.19 53.81
C GLY A 211 -12.15 -10.74 52.83
N ILE A 212 -10.88 -11.11 53.06
CA ILE A 212 -9.77 -10.85 52.12
C ILE A 212 -9.36 -12.17 51.47
N SER A 213 -9.48 -12.28 50.14
CA SER A 213 -8.68 -13.22 49.33
C SER A 213 -8.63 -12.81 47.85
N HIS A 214 -7.50 -13.11 47.22
CA HIS A 214 -7.11 -12.76 45.84
C HIS A 214 -7.97 -13.43 44.75
N GLY A 215 -8.05 -12.81 43.55
CA GLY A 215 -8.73 -13.47 42.43
C GLY A 215 -8.70 -12.86 41.01
N LYS A 216 -7.54 -12.43 40.48
CA LYS A 216 -7.26 -12.17 39.03
C LYS A 216 -7.94 -10.91 38.40
N PRO A 217 -7.24 -10.16 37.53
CA PRO A 217 -7.82 -9.01 36.82
C PRO A 217 -8.64 -9.44 35.59
N GLU A 218 -9.78 -8.81 35.38
CA GLU A 218 -10.61 -8.96 34.18
C GLU A 218 -10.07 -8.08 33.05
N ILE A 219 -10.01 -8.62 31.82
CA ILE A 219 -9.33 -7.98 30.69
C ILE A 219 -10.39 -7.28 29.83
N ALA A 220 -10.31 -5.94 29.75
CA ALA A 220 -11.24 -5.15 28.96
C ALA A 220 -11.17 -5.50 27.45
N PRO A 221 -12.31 -5.60 26.74
CA PRO A 221 -12.33 -6.02 25.34
C PRO A 221 -11.77 -4.95 24.40
N THR A 222 -10.76 -5.31 23.62
CA THR A 222 -10.06 -4.45 22.64
C THR A 222 -10.85 -4.15 21.35
N ALA A 223 -12.17 -4.37 21.35
CA ALA A 223 -13.03 -4.37 20.15
C ALA A 223 -13.19 -3.02 19.45
N ASN A 224 -12.88 -1.90 20.13
CA ASN A 224 -13.25 -0.55 19.65
C ASN A 224 -12.24 0.09 18.68
N VAL A 225 -11.09 -0.53 18.40
CA VAL A 225 -10.07 0.04 17.50
C VAL A 225 -10.22 -0.45 16.05
N GLU A 226 -10.46 -1.74 15.81
CA GLU A 226 -10.64 -2.27 14.44
C GLU A 226 -11.87 -1.69 13.73
N LEU A 227 -12.95 -1.39 14.48
CA LEU A 227 -14.20 -0.85 13.94
C LEU A 227 -14.08 0.58 13.35
N MET A 228 -13.01 1.33 13.63
CA MET A 228 -12.73 2.61 12.94
C MET A 228 -12.04 2.41 11.58
N GLY A 229 -11.17 1.40 11.47
CA GLY A 229 -10.45 1.10 10.23
C GLY A 229 -11.40 0.61 9.12
N VAL A 230 -12.23 -0.39 9.44
CA VAL A 230 -13.17 -1.01 8.49
C VAL A 230 -14.17 0.02 7.94
N LYS A 231 -14.81 0.79 8.84
CA LYS A 231 -15.78 1.83 8.44
C LYS A 231 -15.19 2.92 7.53
N SER A 232 -13.89 3.21 7.65
CA SER A 232 -13.22 4.17 6.76
C SER A 232 -13.08 3.62 5.34
N PHE A 233 -12.94 2.31 5.17
CA PHE A 233 -12.85 1.65 3.87
C PHE A 233 -14.23 1.51 3.21
N ASP A 234 -15.25 1.11 3.98
CA ASP A 234 -16.64 1.02 3.50
C ASP A 234 -17.18 2.36 3.00
N LEU A 235 -16.87 3.46 3.68
CA LEU A 235 -17.27 4.80 3.26
C LEU A 235 -16.68 5.19 1.90
N VAL A 236 -15.38 4.94 1.67
CA VAL A 236 -14.73 5.17 0.37
C VAL A 236 -15.38 4.31 -0.72
N GLN A 237 -15.67 3.05 -0.42
CA GLN A 237 -16.30 2.13 -1.37
C GLN A 237 -17.73 2.56 -1.75
N ASN A 238 -18.45 3.20 -0.83
CA ASN A 238 -19.82 3.69 -1.04
C ASN A 238 -19.89 5.07 -1.75
N GLU A 239 -18.87 5.92 -1.61
CA GLU A 239 -18.79 7.14 -2.43
C GLU A 239 -18.49 6.83 -3.90
N VAL A 240 -17.65 5.82 -4.17
CA VAL A 240 -17.34 5.36 -5.54
C VAL A 240 -18.57 4.77 -6.23
N SER A 241 -19.42 4.02 -5.52
CA SER A 241 -20.66 3.46 -6.09
C SER A 241 -21.66 4.57 -6.46
N LEU A 242 -21.81 5.59 -5.61
CA LEU A 242 -22.66 6.76 -5.88
C LEU A 242 -22.17 7.61 -7.06
N PHE A 243 -20.85 7.75 -7.23
CA PHE A 243 -20.28 8.41 -8.41
C PHE A 243 -20.55 7.63 -9.71
N GLY A 244 -20.50 6.30 -9.68
CA GLY A 244 -20.87 5.45 -10.82
C GLY A 244 -22.34 5.62 -11.23
N SER A 245 -23.25 5.66 -10.25
CA SER A 245 -24.70 5.77 -10.51
C SER A 245 -25.11 7.13 -11.12
N LYS A 246 -24.51 8.24 -10.67
CA LYS A 246 -24.87 9.59 -11.14
C LYS A 246 -24.50 9.87 -12.61
N ASN A 247 -23.59 9.09 -13.21
CA ASN A 247 -23.12 9.31 -14.58
C ASN A 247 -23.92 8.54 -15.66
N LEU A 248 -24.97 7.81 -15.26
CA LEU A 248 -25.81 6.99 -16.16
C LEU A 248 -27.22 7.54 -16.39
N ASN A 249 -27.59 8.65 -15.76
CA ASN A 249 -28.95 9.21 -15.79
C ASN A 249 -28.95 10.69 -16.23
N GLY A 250 -28.03 11.04 -17.14
CA GLY A 250 -27.72 12.42 -17.54
C GLY A 250 -27.60 12.61 -19.06
N ARG A 251 -28.35 11.84 -19.85
CA ARG A 251 -28.45 11.99 -21.32
C ARG A 251 -29.74 11.38 -21.86
#